data_AF-A0A5C7S556-F1
#
_entry.id   AF-A0A5C7S556-F1
#
_cell.length_a   1.000
_cell.length_b   1.000
_cell.length_c   1.000
_cell.angle_alpha   90.00
_cell.angle_beta   90.00
_cell.angle_gamma   90.00
#
_symmetry.space_group_name_H-M   'P 1'
#
loop_
_entity.id
_entity.type
_entity.pdbx_description
1 polymer ?
#
loop_
_entity_poly.entity_id
_entity_poly.type
_entity_poly.pdbx_seq_one_letter_code
_entity_poly.pdbx_strand_id
1 'polypeptide(L)'
;MSNLVFYYRHSGLCPAFKVLAQTLVQQQVHSLTTEFDEFRVDIYALADSPTSRRVAFDFDCTITADPKFFQSLIVAYRAQGWEPCVCTLRSDDKDGITEIRETLKDDSIPIYTTDGQLKRACLYEQGIDIGLWIDDYFPGIAHPGAWILQINGIDY
;
A
#
# COMPACT_ATOMS: atom_id res chain seq x y z
N MET A 1 -19.50 5.08 -2.81
CA MET A 1 -18.57 4.64 -1.76
C MET A 1 -18.23 3.21 -2.08
N SER A 2 -16.97 2.94 -2.41
CA SER A 2 -16.45 1.58 -2.56
C SER A 2 -16.35 0.97 -1.17
N ASN A 3 -16.74 -0.29 -1.00
CA ASN A 3 -16.54 -1.02 0.25
C ASN A 3 -15.30 -1.89 0.10
N LEU A 4 -14.13 -1.26 0.14
CA LEU A 4 -12.87 -1.95 -0.06
C LEU A 4 -12.65 -2.99 1.06
N VAL A 5 -12.22 -4.17 0.67
CA VAL A 5 -11.84 -5.26 1.56
C VAL A 5 -10.32 -5.36 1.59
N PHE A 6 -9.75 -5.01 2.74
CA PHE A 6 -8.32 -5.05 2.99
C PHE A 6 -7.93 -6.45 3.48
N TYR A 7 -7.21 -7.19 2.66
CA TYR A 7 -6.53 -8.40 3.09
C TYR A 7 -5.30 -8.06 3.92
N TYR A 8 -5.12 -8.76 5.03
CA TYR A 8 -3.90 -8.70 5.79
C TYR A 8 -3.51 -10.07 6.33
N ARG A 9 -2.20 -10.29 6.44
CA ARG A 9 -1.63 -11.44 7.12
C ARG A 9 -0.40 -11.01 7.89
N HIS A 10 -0.13 -11.70 9.00
CA HIS A 10 1.06 -11.44 9.84
C HIS A 10 1.13 -10.02 10.43
N SER A 11 0.00 -9.44 10.84
CA SER A 11 -0.08 -8.09 11.46
C SER A 11 0.82 -7.87 12.67
N GLY A 12 1.25 -8.94 13.36
CA GLY A 12 2.22 -8.87 14.45
C GLY A 12 3.63 -8.42 14.03
N LEU A 13 3.93 -8.43 12.72
CA LEU A 13 5.25 -8.06 12.19
C LEU A 13 5.44 -6.56 11.97
N CYS A 14 4.34 -5.79 11.82
CA CYS A 14 4.44 -4.35 11.57
C CYS A 14 3.41 -3.55 12.38
N PRO A 15 3.85 -2.72 13.34
CA PRO A 15 2.94 -1.91 14.15
C PRO A 15 2.11 -0.89 13.35
N ALA A 16 2.51 -0.58 12.10
CA ALA A 16 1.75 0.28 11.18
C ALA A 16 0.32 -0.25 10.97
N PHE A 17 0.16 -1.58 10.95
CA PHE A 17 -1.14 -2.21 10.73
C PHE A 17 -2.19 -1.78 11.78
N LYS A 18 -1.77 -1.45 13.01
CA LYS A 18 -2.68 -0.95 14.05
C LYS A 18 -3.36 0.35 13.63
N VAL A 19 -2.63 1.23 12.92
CA VAL A 19 -3.18 2.49 12.41
C VAL A 19 -4.25 2.19 11.36
N LEU A 20 -3.95 1.34 10.37
CA LEU A 20 -4.93 0.90 9.37
C LEU A 20 -6.20 0.34 10.02
N ALA A 21 -6.05 -0.61 10.94
CA ALA A 21 -7.18 -1.23 11.62
C ALA A 21 -8.03 -0.22 12.41
N GLN A 22 -7.39 0.71 13.12
CA GLN A 22 -8.08 1.77 13.84
C GLN A 22 -8.85 2.70 12.89
N THR A 23 -8.24 3.13 11.79
CA THR A 23 -8.88 4.01 10.80
C THR A 23 -10.09 3.33 10.15
N LEU A 24 -9.98 2.05 9.80
CA LEU A 24 -11.09 1.27 9.23
C LEU A 24 -12.27 1.18 10.21
N VAL A 25 -12.00 0.90 11.49
CA VAL A 25 -13.03 0.85 12.54
C VAL A 25 -13.69 2.22 12.76
N GLN A 26 -12.91 3.30 12.74
CA GLN A 26 -13.41 4.65 12.97
C GLN A 26 -14.32 5.15 11.85
N GLN A 27 -13.97 4.85 10.59
CA GLN A 27 -14.72 5.37 9.45
C GLN A 27 -15.89 4.47 9.05
N GLN A 28 -15.83 3.15 9.33
CA GLN A 28 -16.89 2.19 9.03
C GLN A 28 -17.30 2.12 7.54
N VAL A 29 -16.40 2.49 6.62
CA VAL A 29 -16.66 2.50 5.17
C VAL A 29 -16.07 1.26 4.46
N HIS A 30 -15.04 0.66 5.05
CA HIS A 30 -14.26 -0.44 4.48
C HIS A 30 -14.05 -1.52 5.55
N SER A 31 -13.54 -2.68 5.15
CA SER A 31 -13.41 -3.84 6.06
C SER A 31 -12.05 -4.51 5.98
N LEU A 32 -11.73 -5.29 7.01
CA LEU A 32 -10.54 -6.14 7.07
C LEU A 32 -10.92 -7.61 6.93
N THR A 33 -10.05 -8.37 6.27
CA THR A 33 -10.12 -9.84 6.23
C THR A 33 -8.73 -10.46 6.40
N THR A 34 -8.68 -11.62 7.06
CA THR A 34 -7.51 -12.51 7.05
C THR A 34 -7.70 -13.70 6.12
N GLU A 35 -8.92 -13.88 5.61
CA GLU A 35 -9.25 -14.91 4.64
C GLU A 35 -8.88 -14.38 3.25
N PHE A 36 -8.00 -15.11 2.58
CA PHE A 36 -7.63 -14.81 1.21
C PHE A 36 -8.72 -15.37 0.29
N ASP A 37 -9.32 -14.47 -0.49
CA ASP A 37 -10.28 -14.76 -1.54
C ASP A 37 -10.06 -13.71 -2.64
N GLU A 38 -9.49 -14.16 -3.75
CA GLU A 38 -9.09 -13.29 -4.87
C GLU A 38 -10.26 -12.49 -5.47
N PHE A 39 -11.50 -12.95 -5.30
CA PHE A 39 -12.69 -12.28 -5.82
C PHE A 39 -13.28 -11.28 -4.82
N ARG A 40 -12.80 -11.30 -3.58
CA ARG A 40 -13.31 -10.46 -2.50
C ARG A 40 -12.30 -9.42 -2.04
N VAL A 41 -11.01 -9.72 -2.13
CA VAL A 41 -9.93 -8.84 -1.69
C VAL A 41 -9.70 -7.75 -2.71
N ASP A 42 -9.79 -6.49 -2.30
CA ASP A 42 -9.48 -5.34 -3.14
C ASP A 42 -8.05 -4.84 -2.89
N ILE A 43 -7.62 -4.79 -1.61
CA ILE A 43 -6.35 -4.18 -1.22
C ILE A 43 -5.56 -5.13 -0.32
N TYR A 44 -4.26 -5.26 -0.57
CA TYR A 44 -3.32 -6.06 0.20
C TYR A 44 -2.49 -5.17 1.12
N ALA A 45 -2.61 -5.42 2.43
CA ALA A 45 -1.79 -4.81 3.47
C ALA A 45 -0.71 -5.79 3.94
N LEU A 46 0.48 -5.74 3.32
CA LEU A 46 1.57 -6.70 3.55
C LEU A 46 2.73 -6.06 4.31
N ALA A 47 3.05 -6.62 5.48
CA ALA A 47 4.22 -6.23 6.26
C ALA A 47 5.51 -6.72 5.57
N ASP A 48 6.56 -5.90 5.63
CA ASP A 48 7.87 -6.20 5.04
C ASP A 48 8.98 -5.94 6.08
N SER A 49 9.71 -4.82 6.00
CA SER A 49 10.80 -4.51 6.93
C SER A 49 10.28 -4.13 8.33
N PRO A 50 10.56 -4.91 9.39
CA PRO A 50 10.03 -4.64 10.74
C PRO A 50 10.64 -3.39 11.39
N THR A 51 11.77 -2.90 10.85
CA THR A 51 12.48 -1.71 11.35
C THR A 51 12.15 -0.44 10.58
N SER A 52 11.53 -0.54 9.40
CA SER A 52 11.15 0.62 8.61
C SER A 52 9.87 1.27 9.14
N ARG A 53 9.86 2.60 9.17
CA ARG A 53 8.68 3.43 9.48
C ARG A 53 7.93 3.90 8.24
N ARG A 54 8.32 3.42 7.05
CA ARG A 54 7.66 3.80 5.79
C ARG A 54 6.44 2.95 5.54
N VAL A 55 5.38 3.61 5.10
CA VAL A 55 4.15 2.96 4.62
C VAL A 55 3.94 3.34 3.17
N ALA A 56 4.08 2.38 2.28
CA ALA A 56 3.94 2.62 0.85
C ALA A 56 2.51 2.33 0.39
N PHE A 57 1.97 3.26 -0.38
CA PHE A 57 0.65 3.16 -0.98
C PHE A 57 0.78 3.09 -2.51
N ASP A 58 0.10 2.15 -3.14
CA ASP A 58 -0.15 2.28 -4.57
C ASP A 58 -1.12 3.43 -4.86
N PHE A 59 -1.04 3.95 -6.08
CA PHE A 59 -1.91 5.00 -6.56
C PHE A 59 -3.12 4.47 -7.33
N ASP A 60 -2.88 3.84 -8.49
CA ASP A 60 -3.92 3.32 -9.36
C ASP A 60 -4.66 2.18 -8.69
N CYS A 61 -6.00 2.13 -8.79
CA CYS A 61 -6.86 1.11 -8.17
C CYS A 61 -6.77 0.96 -6.63
N THR A 62 -5.83 1.66 -5.98
CA THR A 62 -5.68 1.78 -4.53
C THR A 62 -6.14 3.15 -4.06
N ILE A 63 -5.28 4.19 -4.12
CA ILE A 63 -5.67 5.56 -3.73
C ILE A 63 -6.84 6.05 -4.58
N THR A 64 -6.83 5.80 -5.88
CA THR A 64 -7.90 6.26 -6.78
C THR A 64 -9.24 5.56 -6.54
N ALA A 65 -9.26 4.41 -5.87
CA ALA A 65 -10.49 3.69 -5.52
C ALA A 65 -11.29 4.36 -4.38
N ASP A 66 -10.61 5.04 -3.45
CA ASP A 66 -11.23 5.97 -2.48
C ASP A 66 -10.26 7.05 -1.98
N PRO A 67 -10.06 8.14 -2.75
CA PRO A 67 -9.07 9.17 -2.40
C PRO A 67 -9.29 9.80 -1.03
N LYS A 68 -10.56 9.91 -0.58
CA LYS A 68 -10.89 10.55 0.70
C LYS A 68 -10.48 9.68 1.88
N PHE A 69 -10.75 8.37 1.79
CA PHE A 69 -10.30 7.41 2.79
C PHE A 69 -8.77 7.42 2.89
N PHE A 70 -8.07 7.30 1.76
CA PHE A 70 -6.60 7.22 1.75
C PHE A 70 -5.92 8.51 2.20
N GLN A 71 -6.44 9.70 1.84
CA GLN A 71 -5.98 10.97 2.42
C GLN A 71 -6.08 10.96 3.96
N SER A 72 -7.21 10.50 4.50
CA SER A 72 -7.43 10.44 5.94
C SER A 72 -6.51 9.42 6.61
N LEU A 73 -6.26 8.29 5.96
CA LEU A 73 -5.34 7.25 6.42
C LEU A 73 -3.89 7.74 6.45
N ILE A 74 -3.44 8.47 5.41
CA ILE A 74 -2.11 9.10 5.36
C ILE A 74 -1.93 10.07 6.54
N VAL A 75 -2.94 10.89 6.83
CA VAL A 75 -2.91 11.80 8.00
C VAL A 75 -2.82 11.01 9.31
N ALA A 76 -3.58 9.92 9.46
CA ALA A 76 -3.54 9.06 10.65
C ALA A 76 -2.16 8.43 10.86
N TYR A 77 -1.49 7.98 9.79
CA TYR A 77 -0.13 7.47 9.85
C TYR A 77 0.87 8.51 10.32
N ARG A 78 0.85 9.72 9.73
CA ARG A 78 1.73 10.82 10.14
C ARG A 78 1.53 11.21 11.60
N ALA A 79 0.28 11.25 12.05
CA ALA A 79 -0.04 11.57 13.45
C ALA A 79 0.57 10.56 14.45
N GLN A 80 0.88 9.34 14.01
CA GLN A 80 1.55 8.31 14.80
C GLN A 80 3.05 8.16 14.47
N GLY A 81 3.64 9.13 13.77
CA GLY A 81 5.07 9.16 13.46
C GLY A 81 5.52 8.15 12.39
N TRP A 82 4.60 7.70 11.54
CA TRP A 82 4.94 6.94 10.34
C TRP A 82 5.25 7.88 9.17
N GLU A 83 5.91 7.34 8.16
CA GLU A 83 6.35 8.05 6.96
C GLU A 83 5.61 7.51 5.72
N PRO A 84 4.39 7.98 5.42
CA PRO A 84 3.69 7.61 4.20
C PRO A 84 4.46 8.03 2.94
N CYS A 85 4.44 7.19 1.92
CA CYS A 85 4.90 7.48 0.58
C CYS A 85 3.99 6.82 -0.47
N VAL A 86 3.93 7.38 -1.67
CA VAL A 86 3.30 6.73 -2.83
C VAL A 86 4.37 5.93 -3.57
N CYS A 87 4.04 4.71 -3.98
CA CYS A 87 4.88 3.89 -4.85
C CYS A 87 4.01 3.31 -5.97
N THR A 88 4.28 3.69 -7.23
CA THR A 88 3.42 3.37 -8.38
C THR A 88 4.22 2.74 -9.51
N LEU A 89 3.55 1.89 -10.31
CA LEU A 89 4.12 1.32 -11.54
C LEU A 89 4.21 2.34 -12.69
N ARG A 90 3.63 3.54 -12.54
CA ARG A 90 3.75 4.62 -13.51
C ARG A 90 5.23 5.00 -13.75
N SER A 91 5.49 5.60 -14.90
CA SER A 91 6.77 6.22 -15.21
C SER A 91 6.91 7.57 -14.49
N ASP A 92 8.12 8.14 -14.48
CA ASP A 92 8.39 9.48 -13.89
C ASP A 92 7.95 10.63 -14.81
N ASP A 93 6.75 10.54 -15.37
CA ASP A 93 6.20 11.59 -16.20
C ASP A 93 5.50 12.67 -15.36
N LYS A 94 5.61 13.91 -15.82
CA LYS A 94 5.12 15.08 -15.08
C LYS A 94 3.61 15.04 -14.85
N ASP A 95 2.84 14.52 -15.81
CA ASP A 95 1.38 14.54 -15.74
C ASP A 95 0.90 13.52 -14.69
N GLY A 96 1.50 12.33 -14.68
CA GLY A 96 1.26 11.31 -13.66
C GLY A 96 1.60 11.78 -12.25
N ILE A 97 2.74 12.45 -12.07
CA ILE A 97 3.11 13.04 -10.77
C ILE A 97 2.12 14.15 -10.36
N THR A 98 1.73 15.01 -11.30
CA THR A 98 0.78 16.10 -11.04
C THR A 98 -0.57 15.56 -10.59
N GLU A 99 -1.08 14.51 -11.25
CA GLU A 99 -2.34 13.86 -10.87
C GLU A 99 -2.30 13.30 -9.45
N ILE A 100 -1.20 12.65 -9.04
CA ILE A 100 -1.02 12.12 -7.69
C ILE A 100 -1.08 13.26 -6.66
N ARG A 101 -0.38 14.37 -6.93
CA ARG A 101 -0.34 15.56 -6.08
C ARG A 101 -1.71 16.19 -5.92
N GLU A 102 -2.43 16.39 -7.02
CA GLU A 102 -3.78 16.95 -7.02
C GLU A 102 -4.79 16.05 -6.32
N THR A 103 -4.66 14.73 -6.53
CA THR A 103 -5.52 13.72 -5.89
C THR A 103 -5.32 13.70 -4.38
N LEU A 104 -4.08 13.74 -3.89
CA LEU A 104 -3.80 13.71 -2.46
C LEU A 104 -3.88 15.08 -1.79
N LYS A 105 -3.79 16.16 -2.58
CA LYS A 105 -3.64 17.54 -2.10
C LYS A 105 -2.46 17.68 -1.14
N ASP A 106 -1.36 17.04 -1.50
CA ASP A 106 -0.18 16.91 -0.64
C ASP A 106 1.11 16.98 -1.47
N ASP A 107 1.78 18.13 -1.39
CA ASP A 107 3.05 18.36 -2.06
C ASP A 107 4.26 17.74 -1.35
N SER A 108 4.07 17.27 -0.10
CA SER A 108 5.16 16.80 0.74
C SER A 108 5.36 15.28 0.74
N ILE A 109 4.34 14.51 0.31
CA ILE A 109 4.45 13.05 0.30
C ILE A 109 5.52 12.58 -0.70
N PRO A 110 6.49 11.73 -0.32
CA PRO A 110 7.40 11.14 -1.30
C PRO A 110 6.63 10.31 -2.33
N ILE A 111 7.00 10.42 -3.62
CA ILE A 111 6.45 9.61 -4.70
C ILE A 111 7.60 8.84 -5.34
N TYR A 112 7.46 7.53 -5.41
CA TYR A 112 8.38 6.62 -6.08
C TYR A 112 7.67 6.03 -7.30
N THR A 113 8.27 6.22 -8.48
CA THR A 113 7.84 5.62 -9.74
C THR A 113 8.79 4.48 -10.07
N THR A 114 8.26 3.37 -10.56
CA THR A 114 9.06 2.18 -10.86
C THR A 114 9.11 1.80 -12.33
N ASP A 115 8.43 2.55 -13.19
CA ASP A 115 8.43 2.36 -14.65
C ASP A 115 8.13 0.90 -15.03
N GLY A 116 7.04 0.37 -14.46
CA GLY A 116 6.58 -1.01 -14.65
C GLY A 116 7.35 -2.09 -13.88
N GLN A 117 8.45 -1.77 -13.19
CA GLN A 117 9.19 -2.74 -12.37
C GLN A 117 8.43 -3.06 -11.08
N LEU A 118 8.59 -4.29 -10.56
CA LEU A 118 8.00 -4.72 -9.30
C LEU A 118 8.46 -3.80 -8.16
N LYS A 119 7.50 -3.15 -7.51
CA LYS A 119 7.73 -2.04 -6.57
C LYS A 119 8.68 -2.41 -5.45
N ARG A 120 8.45 -3.57 -4.83
CA ARG A 120 9.26 -4.03 -3.70
C ARG A 120 10.72 -4.25 -4.10
N ALA A 121 10.97 -4.94 -5.21
CA ALA A 121 12.31 -5.21 -5.69
C ALA A 121 13.04 -3.90 -6.07
N CYS A 122 12.35 -3.04 -6.82
CA CYS A 122 12.89 -1.75 -7.28
C CYS A 122 13.30 -0.84 -6.10
N LEU A 123 12.45 -0.69 -5.08
CA LEU A 123 12.77 0.15 -3.91
C LEU A 123 13.87 -0.48 -3.05
N TYR A 124 13.87 -1.79 -2.89
CA TYR A 124 14.92 -2.49 -2.15
C TYR A 124 16.31 -2.32 -2.78
N GLU A 125 16.41 -2.41 -4.12
CA GLU A 125 17.66 -2.16 -4.85
C GLU A 125 18.17 -0.72 -4.69
N GLN A 126 17.26 0.23 -4.46
CA GLN A 126 17.58 1.62 -4.17
C GLN A 126 17.90 1.88 -2.68
N GLY A 127 17.89 0.85 -1.83
CA GLY A 127 18.14 0.96 -0.39
C GLY A 127 16.96 1.56 0.38
N ILE A 128 15.75 1.48 -0.16
CA ILE A 128 14.53 2.01 0.43
C ILE A 128 13.72 0.87 1.03
N ASP A 129 13.84 0.69 2.34
CA ASP A 129 13.03 -0.28 3.07
C ASP A 129 11.63 0.27 3.36
N ILE A 130 10.61 -0.56 3.08
CA ILE A 130 9.20 -0.31 3.42
C ILE A 130 8.79 -1.20 4.58
N GLY A 131 8.04 -0.66 5.55
CA GLY A 131 7.54 -1.42 6.69
C GLY A 131 6.18 -2.05 6.44
N LEU A 132 5.31 -1.34 5.72
CA LEU A 132 3.98 -1.83 5.33
C LEU A 132 3.66 -1.38 3.90
N TRP A 133 3.30 -2.32 3.06
CA TRP A 133 2.74 -2.07 1.73
C TRP A 133 1.23 -2.08 1.78
N ILE A 134 0.59 -1.17 1.03
CA ILE A 134 -0.86 -1.08 0.83
C ILE A 134 -1.09 -0.93 -0.68
N ASP A 135 -1.55 -1.99 -1.33
CA ASP A 135 -1.51 -2.12 -2.80
C ASP A 135 -2.62 -3.08 -3.25
N ASP A 136 -3.30 -2.81 -4.37
CA ASP A 136 -4.27 -3.74 -4.97
C ASP A 136 -3.59 -4.87 -5.76
N TYR A 137 -2.32 -4.68 -6.13
CA TYR A 137 -1.54 -5.65 -6.89
C TYR A 137 -0.45 -6.30 -6.04
N PHE A 138 -0.83 -7.34 -5.28
CA PHE A 138 0.10 -8.08 -4.42
C PHE A 138 1.38 -8.60 -5.11
N PRO A 139 1.39 -8.98 -6.41
CA PRO A 139 2.64 -9.39 -7.05
C PRO A 139 3.68 -8.27 -7.12
N GLY A 140 3.24 -7.00 -7.16
CA GLY A 140 4.15 -5.84 -7.13
C GLY A 140 4.88 -5.67 -5.79
N ILE A 141 4.34 -6.23 -4.70
CA ILE A 141 4.77 -5.95 -3.33
C ILE A 141 5.12 -7.19 -2.49
N ALA A 142 4.95 -8.39 -3.03
CA ALA A 142 5.25 -9.64 -2.32
C ALA A 142 6.75 -9.98 -2.38
N HIS A 143 7.24 -10.72 -1.38
CA HIS A 143 8.56 -11.35 -1.47
C HIS A 143 8.55 -12.46 -2.53
N PRO A 144 9.66 -12.66 -3.27
CA PRO A 144 9.84 -13.87 -4.06
C PRO A 144 9.60 -15.12 -3.21
N GLY A 145 8.85 -16.08 -3.75
CA GLY A 145 8.46 -17.29 -3.04
C GLY A 145 7.48 -17.09 -1.86
N ALA A 146 6.88 -15.91 -1.70
CA ALA A 146 5.80 -15.71 -0.74
C ALA A 146 4.66 -16.69 -1.03
N TRP A 147 4.08 -17.27 0.03
CA TRP A 147 2.99 -18.25 -0.08
C TRP A 147 1.83 -17.74 -0.95
N ILE A 148 1.54 -16.43 -0.90
CA ILE A 148 0.46 -15.80 -1.67
C ILE A 148 0.74 -15.84 -3.18
N LEU A 149 1.99 -15.78 -3.61
CA LEU A 149 2.36 -15.98 -5.02
C LEU A 149 2.19 -17.45 -5.41
N GLN A 150 2.68 -18.36 -4.55
CA GLN A 150 2.66 -19.80 -4.80
C GLN A 150 1.24 -20.35 -4.98
N ILE A 151 0.29 -19.94 -4.14
CA ILE A 151 -1.10 -20.41 -4.25
C ILE A 151 -1.82 -19.87 -5.50
N ASN A 152 -1.32 -18.77 -6.08
CA ASN A 152 -1.85 -18.16 -7.30
C ASN A 152 -1.06 -18.59 -8.55
N GLY A 153 -0.16 -19.57 -8.44
CA GLY A 153 0.61 -20.09 -9.58
C GLY A 153 1.59 -19.08 -10.17
N ILE A 154 2.01 -18.08 -9.38
CA ILE A 154 2.94 -17.05 -9.79
C ILE A 154 4.35 -17.46 -9.31
N ASP A 155 5.21 -17.82 -10.26
CA ASP A 155 6.60 -18.20 -10.02
C ASP A 155 7.56 -17.14 -10.60
N TYR A 156 8.23 -16.40 -9.72
CA TYR A 156 9.43 -15.60 -10.02
C TYR A 156 10.30 -15.38 -8.78
#